data_AF-A0A920HEV9-F1
#
_entry.id   AF-A0A920HEV9-F1
#
_cell.length_a   1.000
_cell.length_b   1.000
_cell.length_c   1.000
_cell.angle_alpha   90.00
_cell.angle_beta   90.00
_cell.angle_gamma   90.00
#
_symmetry.space_group_name_H-M   'P 1'
#
loop_
_entity.id
_entity.type
_entity.pdbx_description
1 polymer ?
#
loop_
_entity_poly.entity_id
_entity_poly.type
_entity_poly.pdbx_seq_one_letter_code
_entity_poly.pdbx_strand_id
1 'polypeptide(L)'
;MVNSDFFNHDDIKLKFSKSTLNPPNLCFTDEIINEYNETRNFPYLDKTSKIGVFLRFGNISIRKAVKKSDKAIDKTYLKELIWREFFMQILWHYPKTTKTSFKEKYERVKWRNNMEEFKLWCEGKTGYPIVDAGMNELNSTGFMHNRVRMVVASFLCKHLLIDWRLGEKYFSDMLFDYEQSSNVGNWQWVAGCGVDASPYFRIFNPYEQQKKFDKFGTYVKKWLPNGYKEQPIVDHKFARQRCLETYKEAVN
;
A
#
# COMPACT_ATOMS: atom_id res chain seq x y z
N MET A 1 11.59 17.33 9.33
CA MET A 1 12.15 16.23 8.52
C MET A 1 12.13 14.99 9.38
N VAL A 2 11.43 13.94 8.98
CA VAL A 2 11.56 12.64 9.65
C VAL A 2 12.95 12.13 9.35
N ASN A 3 13.78 11.97 10.38
CA ASN A 3 15.12 11.42 10.22
C ASN A 3 14.98 9.92 9.93
N SER A 4 15.21 9.53 8.68
CA SER A 4 15.11 8.15 8.19
C SER A 4 16.24 7.26 8.69
N ASP A 5 17.27 7.84 9.32
CA ASP A 5 18.49 7.13 9.71
C ASP A 5 18.32 6.28 11.00
N PHE A 6 17.11 6.25 11.58
CA PHE A 6 16.82 5.50 12.81
C PHE A 6 16.25 4.10 12.61
N PHE A 7 16.07 3.67 11.36
CA PHE A 7 15.47 2.36 11.08
C PHE A 7 16.45 1.46 10.33
N ASN A 8 17.15 0.61 11.09
CA ASN A 8 17.95 -0.45 10.50
C ASN A 8 17.05 -1.65 10.18
N HIS A 9 17.14 -2.19 8.97
CA HIS A 9 16.43 -3.41 8.59
C HIS A 9 16.81 -4.62 9.47
N ASP A 10 17.99 -4.61 10.08
CA ASP A 10 18.42 -5.62 11.05
C ASP A 10 17.50 -5.68 12.29
N ASP A 11 16.77 -4.60 12.58
CA ASP A 11 15.82 -4.56 13.70
C ASP A 11 14.50 -5.27 13.39
N ILE A 12 14.24 -5.62 12.11
CA ILE A 12 13.08 -6.37 11.65
C ILE A 12 13.52 -7.78 11.29
N LYS A 13 12.75 -8.78 11.71
CA LYS A 13 12.92 -10.15 11.22
C LYS A 13 12.41 -10.28 9.78
N LEU A 14 13.19 -9.79 8.81
CA LEU A 14 12.96 -10.05 7.39
C LEU A 14 13.12 -11.55 7.14
N LYS A 15 12.18 -12.14 6.39
CA LYS A 15 12.19 -13.58 6.06
C LYS A 15 12.99 -13.91 4.79
N PHE A 16 13.72 -12.92 4.25
CA PHE A 16 14.54 -13.11 3.07
C PHE A 16 15.85 -13.83 3.43
N SER A 17 16.17 -14.90 2.71
CA SER A 17 17.49 -15.52 2.75
C SER A 17 18.26 -15.13 1.48
N LYS A 18 19.61 -15.04 1.57
CA LYS A 18 20.49 -14.71 0.43
C LYS A 18 20.40 -15.71 -0.74
N SER A 19 19.70 -16.83 -0.59
CA SER A 19 19.43 -17.78 -1.67
C SER A 19 18.11 -17.46 -2.36
N THR A 20 18.21 -16.73 -3.48
CA THR A 20 17.21 -16.55 -4.55
C THR A 20 15.86 -15.97 -4.12
N LEU A 21 15.76 -14.63 -4.17
CA LEU A 21 14.46 -13.94 -4.19
C LEU A 21 13.81 -14.12 -5.57
N ASN A 22 12.65 -14.77 -5.61
CA ASN A 22 11.90 -14.97 -6.86
C ASN A 22 10.86 -13.85 -7.01
N PRO A 23 10.92 -13.03 -8.07
CA PRO A 23 9.87 -12.05 -8.32
C PRO A 23 8.53 -12.76 -8.61
N PRO A 24 7.39 -12.10 -8.35
CA PRO A 24 6.08 -12.62 -8.74
C PRO A 24 6.01 -13.00 -10.22
N ASN A 25 5.41 -14.14 -10.51
CA ASN A 25 5.20 -14.59 -11.90
C ASN A 25 4.21 -13.66 -12.63
N LEU A 26 4.55 -13.27 -13.86
CA LEU A 26 3.68 -12.49 -14.72
C LEU A 26 2.43 -13.29 -15.14
N CYS A 27 1.25 -12.70 -14.96
CA CYS A 27 -0.03 -13.25 -15.41
C CYS A 27 -0.76 -12.24 -16.32
N PHE A 28 -0.19 -11.87 -17.47
CA PHE A 28 -0.75 -10.85 -18.37
C PHE A 28 -1.51 -11.43 -19.57
N THR A 29 -2.60 -12.15 -19.28
CA THR A 29 -3.48 -12.81 -20.27
C THR A 29 -4.73 -11.97 -20.58
N ASP A 30 -5.45 -12.32 -21.66
CA ASP A 30 -6.72 -11.65 -21.99
C ASP A 30 -7.80 -11.95 -20.95
N GLU A 31 -7.82 -13.16 -20.40
CA GLU A 31 -8.72 -13.56 -19.29
C GLU A 31 -8.54 -12.63 -18.08
N ILE A 32 -7.29 -12.43 -17.61
CA ILE A 32 -7.00 -11.55 -16.47
C ILE A 32 -7.46 -10.11 -16.74
N ILE A 33 -7.29 -9.61 -17.97
CA ILE A 33 -7.70 -8.24 -18.34
C ILE A 33 -9.23 -8.13 -18.35
N ASN A 34 -9.93 -9.10 -18.93
CA ASN A 34 -11.38 -9.06 -19.09
C ASN A 34 -12.13 -9.27 -17.77
N GLU A 35 -11.62 -10.14 -16.88
CA GLU A 35 -12.21 -10.37 -15.54
C GLU A 35 -11.74 -9.34 -14.50
N TYR A 36 -10.89 -8.40 -14.89
CA TYR A 36 -10.13 -7.59 -13.94
C TYR A 36 -11.02 -6.76 -13.02
N ASN A 37 -12.07 -6.13 -13.55
CA ASN A 37 -12.96 -5.25 -12.76
C ASN A 37 -13.64 -6.00 -11.61
N GLU A 38 -14.09 -7.22 -11.87
CA GLU A 38 -14.79 -8.06 -10.91
C GLU A 38 -13.85 -8.67 -9.87
N THR A 39 -12.58 -8.91 -10.23
CA THR A 39 -11.66 -9.72 -9.41
C THR A 39 -10.58 -8.91 -8.68
N ARG A 40 -10.15 -7.75 -9.20
CA ARG A 40 -9.00 -6.93 -8.71
C ARG A 40 -9.02 -6.53 -7.24
N ASN A 41 -10.17 -6.61 -6.60
CA ASN A 41 -10.35 -6.16 -5.22
C ASN A 41 -10.21 -7.29 -4.19
N PHE A 42 -10.21 -8.55 -4.62
CA PHE A 42 -10.25 -9.71 -3.75
C PHE A 42 -8.86 -10.38 -3.69
N PRO A 43 -8.05 -10.08 -2.65
CA PRO A 43 -6.67 -10.57 -2.58
C PRO A 43 -6.54 -12.10 -2.53
N TYR A 44 -7.60 -12.82 -2.11
CA TYR A 44 -7.60 -14.27 -2.08
C TYR A 44 -7.75 -14.93 -3.47
N LEU A 45 -8.17 -14.19 -4.51
CA LEU A 45 -8.36 -14.75 -5.86
C LEU A 45 -7.05 -14.85 -6.66
N ASP A 46 -6.03 -14.08 -6.30
CA ASP A 46 -4.77 -13.97 -7.05
C ASP A 46 -4.95 -13.69 -8.56
N LYS A 47 -6.00 -12.93 -8.92
CA LYS A 47 -6.39 -12.59 -10.30
C LYS A 47 -5.84 -11.24 -10.77
N THR A 48 -4.64 -10.86 -10.31
CA THR A 48 -3.93 -9.67 -10.81
C THR A 48 -2.75 -10.08 -11.69
N SER A 49 -2.39 -9.23 -12.65
CA SER A 49 -1.38 -9.59 -13.65
C SER A 49 0.05 -9.63 -13.13
N LYS A 50 0.32 -9.07 -11.94
CA LYS A 50 1.67 -8.88 -11.39
C LYS A 50 2.62 -8.15 -12.36
N ILE A 51 2.08 -7.41 -13.33
CA ILE A 51 2.83 -6.75 -14.40
C ILE A 51 3.74 -5.63 -13.90
N GLY A 52 3.51 -5.09 -12.69
CA GLY A 52 4.24 -3.95 -12.14
C GLY A 52 5.75 -4.14 -12.14
N VAL A 53 6.24 -5.31 -11.72
CA VAL A 53 7.67 -5.67 -11.73
C VAL A 53 8.25 -5.59 -13.14
N PHE A 54 7.53 -6.15 -14.12
CA PHE A 54 7.96 -6.21 -15.51
C PHE A 54 7.91 -4.85 -16.21
N LEU A 55 6.97 -3.97 -15.82
CA LEU A 55 6.95 -2.58 -16.26
C LEU A 55 8.09 -1.77 -15.63
N ARG A 56 8.44 -2.04 -14.36
CA ARG A 56 9.49 -1.33 -13.64
C ARG A 56 10.87 -1.52 -14.28
N PHE A 57 11.17 -2.74 -14.70
CA PHE A 57 12.45 -3.10 -15.32
C PHE A 57 12.43 -3.04 -16.86
N GLY A 58 11.30 -2.63 -17.46
CA GLY A 58 11.19 -2.47 -18.91
C GLY A 58 11.10 -3.78 -19.71
N ASN A 59 10.93 -4.92 -19.02
CA ASN A 59 10.71 -6.23 -19.65
C ASN A 59 9.42 -6.27 -20.49
N ILE A 60 8.44 -5.42 -20.15
CA ILE A 60 7.23 -5.21 -20.95
C ILE A 60 7.11 -3.74 -21.33
N SER A 61 6.87 -3.47 -22.61
CA SER A 61 6.57 -2.12 -23.08
C SER A 61 5.19 -1.67 -22.61
N ILE A 62 5.13 -0.51 -21.96
CA ILE A 62 3.86 0.13 -21.57
C ILE A 62 2.91 0.34 -22.77
N ARG A 63 3.45 0.71 -23.94
CA ARG A 63 2.65 0.89 -25.17
C ARG A 63 1.99 -0.42 -25.62
N LYS A 64 2.71 -1.55 -25.48
CA LYS A 64 2.14 -2.88 -25.76
C LYS A 64 1.04 -3.23 -24.76
N ALA A 65 1.27 -2.95 -23.47
CA ALA A 65 0.27 -3.20 -22.43
C ALA A 65 -1.00 -2.37 -22.65
N VAL A 66 -0.86 -1.06 -22.90
CA VAL A 66 -1.96 -0.15 -23.22
C VAL A 66 -2.74 -0.63 -24.45
N LYS A 67 -2.06 -0.94 -25.56
CA LYS A 67 -2.74 -1.41 -26.79
C LYS A 67 -3.50 -2.72 -26.56
N LYS A 68 -2.99 -3.61 -25.71
CA LYS A 68 -3.67 -4.86 -25.36
C LYS A 68 -4.91 -4.58 -24.50
N SER A 69 -4.74 -3.82 -23.42
CA SER A 69 -5.83 -3.48 -22.49
C SER A 69 -6.92 -2.62 -23.13
N ASP A 70 -6.58 -1.80 -24.13
CA ASP A 70 -7.55 -1.02 -24.89
C ASP A 70 -8.41 -1.88 -25.84
N LYS A 71 -8.03 -3.12 -26.15
CA LYS A 71 -8.92 -4.02 -26.91
C LYS A 71 -10.00 -4.66 -26.04
N ALA A 72 -9.86 -4.64 -24.72
CA ALA A 72 -10.85 -5.19 -23.81
C ALA A 72 -12.12 -4.32 -23.78
N ILE A 73 -13.27 -4.97 -23.59
CA ILE A 73 -14.57 -4.29 -23.44
C ILE A 73 -14.55 -3.46 -22.17
N ASP A 74 -14.13 -4.05 -21.05
CA ASP A 74 -13.94 -3.34 -19.80
C ASP A 74 -12.58 -2.62 -19.77
N LYS A 75 -12.61 -1.30 -19.62
CA LYS A 75 -11.41 -0.44 -19.60
C LYS A 75 -10.75 -0.33 -18.23
N THR A 76 -11.20 -1.09 -17.22
CA THR A 76 -10.70 -0.97 -15.84
C THR A 76 -9.21 -1.28 -15.76
N TYR A 77 -8.72 -2.31 -16.46
CA TYR A 77 -7.28 -2.60 -16.49
C TYR A 77 -6.50 -1.45 -17.15
N LEU A 78 -7.00 -0.89 -18.25
CA LEU A 78 -6.38 0.26 -18.93
C LEU A 78 -6.32 1.48 -18.00
N LYS A 79 -7.36 1.73 -17.21
CA LYS A 79 -7.37 2.81 -16.20
C LYS A 79 -6.26 2.64 -15.15
N GLU A 80 -5.94 1.43 -14.73
CA GLU A 80 -4.82 1.21 -13.79
C GLU A 80 -3.46 1.49 -14.45
N LEU A 81 -3.30 1.22 -15.75
CA LEU A 81 -2.11 1.65 -16.50
C LEU A 81 -2.04 3.18 -16.59
N ILE A 82 -3.20 3.85 -16.78
CA ILE A 82 -3.27 5.32 -16.78
C ILE A 82 -2.90 5.88 -15.40
N TRP A 83 -3.29 5.23 -14.29
CA TRP A 83 -2.85 5.64 -12.95
C TRP A 83 -1.32 5.65 -12.79
N ARG A 84 -0.63 4.65 -13.35
CA ARG A 84 0.84 4.63 -13.39
C ARG A 84 1.39 5.85 -14.14
N GLU A 85 0.89 6.11 -15.35
CA GLU A 85 1.34 7.26 -16.14
C GLU A 85 1.00 8.60 -15.44
N PHE A 86 -0.16 8.68 -14.81
CA PHE A 86 -0.60 9.84 -14.04
C PHE A 86 0.39 10.18 -12.92
N PHE A 87 0.78 9.21 -12.10
CA PHE A 87 1.75 9.47 -11.04
C PHE A 87 3.12 9.87 -11.58
N MET A 88 3.56 9.31 -12.72
CA MET A 88 4.79 9.75 -13.40
C MET A 88 4.71 11.23 -13.81
N GLN A 89 3.58 11.67 -14.37
CA GLN A 89 3.34 13.07 -14.71
C GLN A 89 3.35 13.96 -13.46
N ILE A 90 2.69 13.53 -12.37
CA ILE A 90 2.70 14.28 -11.10
C ILE A 90 4.12 14.44 -10.57
N LEU A 91 4.93 13.38 -10.54
CA LEU A 91 6.31 13.46 -10.07
C LEU A 91 7.15 14.39 -10.96
N TRP A 92 6.99 14.30 -12.29
CA TRP A 92 7.70 15.16 -13.23
C TRP A 92 7.40 16.65 -13.01
N HIS A 93 6.12 17.01 -12.89
CA HIS A 93 5.71 18.41 -12.71
C HIS A 93 5.93 18.91 -11.28
N TYR A 94 5.92 18.03 -10.29
CA TYR A 94 6.02 18.37 -8.87
C TYR A 94 7.08 17.51 -8.16
N PRO A 95 8.37 17.63 -8.52
CA PRO A 95 9.44 16.77 -8.01
C PRO A 95 9.62 16.87 -6.49
N LYS A 96 9.21 18.00 -5.87
CA LYS A 96 9.22 18.15 -4.40
C LYS A 96 8.37 17.11 -3.67
N THR A 97 7.40 16.49 -4.36
CA THR A 97 6.48 15.50 -3.76
C THR A 97 7.18 14.27 -3.21
N THR A 98 8.42 13.98 -3.63
CA THR A 98 9.22 12.91 -3.03
C THR A 98 9.60 13.17 -1.58
N LYS A 99 9.56 14.43 -1.14
CA LYS A 99 9.97 14.87 0.20
C LYS A 99 8.85 15.59 0.95
N THR A 100 7.93 16.23 0.23
CA THR A 100 6.84 17.03 0.81
C THR A 100 5.48 16.54 0.33
N SER A 101 4.45 16.76 1.13
CA SER A 101 3.07 16.57 0.68
C SER A 101 2.77 17.45 -0.53
N PHE A 102 1.98 16.95 -1.48
CA PHE A 102 1.48 17.74 -2.60
C PHE A 102 0.61 18.91 -2.10
N LYS A 103 -0.30 18.63 -1.17
CA LYS A 103 -1.09 19.64 -0.47
C LYS A 103 -0.28 20.20 0.71
N GLU A 104 0.37 21.34 0.50
CA GLU A 104 1.34 21.92 1.46
C GLU A 104 0.80 22.08 2.89
N LYS A 105 -0.48 22.40 3.06
CA LYS A 105 -1.09 22.53 4.40
C LYS A 105 -1.01 21.26 5.26
N TYR A 106 -0.87 20.09 4.65
CA TYR A 106 -0.74 18.82 5.35
C TYR A 106 0.66 18.61 5.96
N GLU A 107 1.65 19.44 5.61
CA GLU A 107 2.94 19.46 6.32
C GLU A 107 2.81 19.89 7.77
N ARG A 108 1.67 20.51 8.16
CA ARG A 108 1.36 20.90 9.53
C ARG A 108 0.82 19.75 10.40
N VAL A 109 0.56 18.57 9.82
CA VAL A 109 0.09 17.41 10.58
C VAL A 109 1.16 17.00 11.59
N LYS A 110 0.79 17.01 12.87
CA LYS A 110 1.66 16.58 13.97
C LYS A 110 1.61 15.06 14.09
N TRP A 111 2.49 14.38 13.38
CA TRP A 111 2.63 12.92 13.43
C TRP A 111 3.12 12.46 14.81
N ARG A 112 2.57 11.33 15.30
CA ARG A 112 3.03 10.70 16.55
C ARG A 112 4.39 10.06 16.39
N ASN A 113 4.63 9.41 15.25
CA ASN A 113 5.86 8.69 14.93
C ASN A 113 6.34 7.77 16.07
N ASN A 114 5.42 7.04 16.71
CA ASN A 114 5.78 6.03 17.69
C ASN A 114 6.51 4.87 16.97
N MET A 115 7.81 4.75 17.17
CA MET A 115 8.65 3.79 16.47
C MET A 115 8.44 2.35 16.93
N GLU A 116 7.93 2.12 18.15
CA GLU A 116 7.55 0.77 18.61
C GLU A 116 6.31 0.27 17.83
N GLU A 117 5.30 1.14 17.67
CA GLU A 117 4.13 0.84 16.84
C GLU A 117 4.51 0.70 15.36
N PHE A 118 5.47 1.49 14.86
CA PHE A 118 5.99 1.35 13.50
C PHE A 118 6.64 -0.02 13.30
N LYS A 119 7.48 -0.47 14.25
CA LYS A 119 8.10 -1.79 14.20
C LYS A 119 7.07 -2.90 14.18
N LEU A 120 6.04 -2.83 15.03
CA LEU A 120 4.94 -3.81 15.05
C LEU A 120 4.17 -3.82 13.71
N TRP A 121 3.99 -2.65 13.08
CA TRP A 121 3.42 -2.57 11.73
C TRP A 121 4.33 -3.24 10.69
N CYS A 122 5.62 -2.91 10.66
CA CYS A 122 6.59 -3.53 9.76
C CYS A 122 6.62 -5.06 9.91
N GLU A 123 6.56 -5.57 11.13
CA GLU A 123 6.57 -7.01 11.43
C GLU A 123 5.22 -7.73 11.18
N GLY A 124 4.14 -6.99 10.90
CA GLY A 124 2.79 -7.57 10.80
C GLY A 124 2.29 -8.14 12.12
N LYS A 125 2.40 -7.35 13.20
CA LYS A 125 1.99 -7.68 14.57
C LYS A 125 1.14 -6.57 15.19
N THR A 126 0.27 -5.95 14.40
CA THR A 126 -0.63 -4.89 14.84
C THR A 126 -1.86 -5.41 15.58
N GLY A 127 -2.12 -6.72 15.50
CA GLY A 127 -3.32 -7.33 16.07
C GLY A 127 -4.55 -7.20 15.16
N TYR A 128 -4.42 -6.59 13.98
CA TYR A 128 -5.47 -6.50 12.96
C TYR A 128 -5.22 -7.50 11.82
N PRO A 129 -6.05 -8.55 11.65
CA PRO A 129 -5.69 -9.68 10.79
C PRO A 129 -5.37 -9.31 9.34
N ILE A 130 -6.16 -8.46 8.70
CA ILE A 130 -5.91 -8.05 7.30
C ILE A 130 -4.66 -7.17 7.14
N VAL A 131 -4.30 -6.40 8.17
CA VAL A 131 -3.09 -5.57 8.17
C VAL A 131 -1.88 -6.48 8.31
N ASP A 132 -1.92 -7.37 9.30
CA ASP A 132 -0.83 -8.29 9.62
C ASP A 132 -0.60 -9.31 8.50
N ALA A 133 -1.67 -9.80 7.87
CA ALA A 133 -1.59 -10.65 6.68
C ALA A 133 -0.90 -9.94 5.52
N GLY A 134 -1.24 -8.67 5.28
CA GLY A 134 -0.60 -7.83 4.26
C GLY A 134 0.89 -7.66 4.48
N MET A 135 1.27 -7.25 5.68
CA MET A 135 2.68 -7.05 6.01
C MET A 135 3.46 -8.38 5.97
N ASN A 136 2.86 -9.50 6.36
CA ASN A 136 3.46 -10.83 6.18
C ASN A 136 3.61 -11.24 4.71
N GLU A 137 2.64 -10.92 3.83
CA GLU A 137 2.76 -11.12 2.38
C GLU A 137 3.96 -10.35 1.82
N LEU A 138 4.05 -9.06 2.13
CA LEU A 138 5.15 -8.20 1.69
C LEU A 138 6.50 -8.72 2.16
N ASN A 139 6.62 -9.03 3.45
CA ASN A 139 7.87 -9.47 4.06
C ASN A 139 8.34 -10.84 3.59
N SER A 140 7.43 -11.65 3.03
CA SER A 140 7.74 -13.00 2.55
C SER A 140 7.96 -13.05 1.04
N THR A 141 7.39 -12.10 0.28
CA THR A 141 7.33 -12.20 -1.19
C THR A 141 7.86 -10.99 -1.94
N GLY A 142 8.06 -9.86 -1.28
CA GLY A 142 8.35 -8.59 -1.92
C GLY A 142 7.21 -8.07 -2.82
N PHE A 143 5.99 -8.57 -2.62
CA PHE A 143 4.79 -8.14 -3.29
C PHE A 143 3.66 -7.97 -2.26
N MET A 144 2.71 -7.09 -2.56
CA MET A 144 1.49 -6.98 -1.78
C MET A 144 0.33 -6.63 -2.71
N HIS A 145 -0.82 -7.27 -2.52
CA HIS A 145 -2.01 -6.96 -3.31
C HIS A 145 -2.46 -5.49 -3.11
N ASN A 146 -2.85 -4.78 -4.19
CA ASN A 146 -3.13 -3.33 -4.14
C ASN A 146 -4.18 -2.94 -3.08
N ARG A 147 -5.29 -3.69 -2.99
CA ARG A 147 -6.31 -3.46 -1.95
C ARG A 147 -5.70 -3.48 -0.54
N VAL A 148 -4.74 -4.37 -0.31
CA VAL A 148 -4.10 -4.54 0.99
C VAL A 148 -3.04 -3.45 1.20
N ARG A 149 -2.30 -3.03 0.17
CA ARG A 149 -1.43 -1.83 0.22
C ARG A 149 -2.18 -0.61 0.74
N MET A 150 -3.38 -0.37 0.21
CA MET A 150 -4.24 0.74 0.65
C MET A 150 -4.66 0.60 2.12
N VAL A 151 -4.96 -0.62 2.58
CA VAL A 151 -5.38 -0.90 3.97
C VAL A 151 -4.22 -0.67 4.94
N VAL A 152 -3.04 -1.25 4.68
CA VAL A 152 -1.88 -1.14 5.58
C VAL A 152 -1.34 0.29 5.61
N ALA A 153 -1.34 1.00 4.47
CA ALA A 153 -0.94 2.40 4.41
C ALA A 153 -1.92 3.30 5.17
N SER A 154 -3.23 3.02 5.07
CA SER A 154 -4.24 3.76 5.82
C SER A 154 -4.10 3.50 7.32
N PHE A 155 -3.79 2.27 7.72
CA PHE A 155 -3.56 1.93 9.11
C PHE A 155 -2.35 2.69 9.68
N LEU A 156 -1.23 2.71 8.95
CA LEU A 156 -0.05 3.46 9.37
C LEU A 156 -0.34 4.97 9.52
N CYS A 157 -0.89 5.59 8.48
CA CYS A 157 -1.07 7.05 8.43
C CYS A 157 -2.21 7.53 9.34
N LYS A 158 -3.26 6.72 9.53
CA LYS A 158 -4.50 7.17 10.18
C LYS A 158 -4.74 6.50 11.52
N HIS A 159 -4.46 5.20 11.68
CA HIS A 159 -4.63 4.55 12.98
C HIS A 159 -3.45 4.84 13.90
N LEU A 160 -2.23 4.63 13.41
CA LEU A 160 -1.02 4.85 14.20
C LEU A 160 -0.58 6.33 14.20
N LEU A 161 -1.06 7.10 13.22
CA LEU A 161 -0.71 8.50 13.01
C LEU A 161 0.80 8.68 12.83
N ILE A 162 1.40 7.77 12.06
CA ILE A 162 2.81 7.77 11.68
C ILE A 162 2.95 8.41 10.29
N ASP A 163 4.00 9.20 10.11
CA ASP A 163 4.28 9.90 8.85
C ASP A 163 4.37 8.89 7.69
N TRP A 164 3.65 9.18 6.62
CA TRP A 164 3.57 8.35 5.41
C TRP A 164 4.95 8.08 4.79
N ARG A 165 5.93 8.98 4.99
CA ARG A 165 7.29 8.82 4.48
C ARG A 165 8.02 7.61 5.07
N LEU A 166 7.71 7.24 6.31
CA LEU A 166 8.29 6.04 6.94
C LEU A 166 7.76 4.77 6.26
N GLY A 167 6.46 4.74 5.98
CA GLY A 167 5.85 3.66 5.21
C GLY A 167 6.32 3.60 3.76
N GLU A 168 6.45 4.76 3.11
CA GLU A 168 6.98 4.91 1.74
C GLU A 168 8.38 4.31 1.65
N LYS A 169 9.28 4.69 2.56
CA LYS A 169 10.64 4.16 2.64
C LYS A 169 10.62 2.65 2.87
N TYR A 170 9.85 2.16 3.85
CA TYR A 170 9.73 0.72 4.08
C TYR A 170 9.27 -0.04 2.84
N PHE A 171 8.27 0.47 2.13
CA PHE A 171 7.79 -0.14 0.88
C PHE A 171 8.85 -0.11 -0.23
N SER A 172 9.67 0.94 -0.29
CA SER A 172 10.76 1.04 -1.26
C SER A 172 11.82 -0.05 -1.10
N ASP A 173 12.10 -0.45 0.14
CA ASP A 173 13.09 -1.49 0.45
C ASP A 173 12.54 -2.91 0.20
N MET A 174 11.22 -3.06 0.21
CA MET A 174 10.57 -4.37 0.23
C MET A 174 9.95 -4.77 -1.11
N LEU A 175 9.46 -3.82 -1.91
CA LEU A 175 8.69 -4.13 -3.12
C LEU A 175 9.56 -4.40 -4.34
N PHE A 176 9.36 -5.55 -4.99
CA PHE A 176 9.92 -5.85 -6.32
C PHE A 176 9.45 -4.86 -7.40
N ASP A 177 8.23 -4.34 -7.27
CA ASP A 177 7.64 -3.39 -8.20
C ASP A 177 7.80 -1.93 -7.77
N TYR A 178 8.70 -1.64 -6.83
CA TYR A 178 8.93 -0.27 -6.38
C TYR A 178 9.25 0.64 -7.57
N GLU A 179 8.39 1.64 -7.75
CA GLU A 179 8.53 2.71 -8.72
C GLU A 179 8.19 4.01 -7.98
N GLN A 180 9.14 4.93 -7.91
CA GLN A 180 9.08 6.10 -7.01
C GLN A 180 7.80 6.91 -7.16
N SER A 181 7.39 7.22 -8.39
CA SER A 181 6.21 8.04 -8.65
C SER A 181 4.93 7.34 -8.19
N SER A 182 4.76 6.06 -8.55
CA SER A 182 3.63 5.25 -8.10
C SER A 182 3.61 5.07 -6.58
N ASN A 183 4.76 4.81 -5.94
CA ASN A 183 4.83 4.60 -4.49
C ASN A 183 4.49 5.89 -3.74
N VAL A 184 5.21 6.98 -4.01
CA VAL A 184 4.99 8.29 -3.39
C VAL A 184 3.55 8.76 -3.62
N GLY A 185 3.08 8.66 -4.86
CA GLY A 185 1.72 9.06 -5.24
C GLY A 185 0.64 8.31 -4.45
N ASN A 186 0.75 6.99 -4.35
CA ASN A 186 -0.21 6.18 -3.59
C ASN A 186 -0.14 6.44 -2.08
N TRP A 187 1.06 6.59 -1.49
CA TRP A 187 1.20 6.93 -0.08
C TRP A 187 0.55 8.27 0.26
N GLN A 188 0.78 9.29 -0.58
CA GLN A 188 0.13 10.59 -0.40
C GLN A 188 -1.39 10.53 -0.64
N TRP A 189 -1.85 9.71 -1.60
CA TRP A 189 -3.27 9.49 -1.84
C TRP A 189 -3.97 8.90 -0.61
N VAL A 190 -3.34 7.91 0.04
CA VAL A 190 -3.87 7.28 1.26
C VAL A 190 -3.81 8.21 2.47
N ALA A 191 -2.70 8.94 2.64
CA ALA A 191 -2.55 9.94 3.71
C ALA A 191 -3.50 11.15 3.56
N GLY A 192 -4.07 11.36 2.37
CA GLY A 192 -4.99 12.46 2.09
C GLY A 192 -4.30 13.76 1.66
N CYS A 193 -2.97 13.75 1.59
CA CYS A 193 -2.14 14.91 1.27
C CYS A 193 -1.71 14.98 -0.21
N GLY A 194 -2.05 13.96 -1.02
CA GLY A 194 -1.69 13.87 -2.44
C GLY A 194 -2.67 14.56 -3.42
N VAL A 195 -2.34 14.44 -4.71
CA VAL A 195 -3.23 14.82 -5.82
C VAL A 195 -4.44 13.88 -5.86
N ASP A 196 -5.64 14.44 -5.99
CA ASP A 196 -6.90 13.68 -5.98
C ASP A 196 -7.02 12.70 -4.79
N ALA A 197 -6.40 13.06 -3.67
CA ALA A 197 -6.26 12.16 -2.54
C ALA A 197 -7.59 11.91 -1.84
N SER A 198 -7.73 10.70 -1.33
CA SER A 198 -8.82 10.30 -0.44
C SER A 198 -8.95 11.33 0.69
N PRO A 199 -10.15 11.91 0.91
CA PRO A 199 -10.32 12.90 1.97
C PRO A 199 -9.82 12.36 3.31
N TYR A 200 -9.19 13.21 4.12
CA TYR A 200 -8.53 12.74 5.35
C TYR A 200 -9.49 11.99 6.28
N PHE A 201 -10.75 12.43 6.34
CA PHE A 201 -11.82 11.81 7.14
C PHE A 201 -12.26 10.42 6.65
N ARG A 202 -11.85 10.00 5.46
CA ARG A 202 -12.05 8.63 4.97
C ARG A 202 -11.01 7.70 5.59
N ILE A 203 -11.31 7.20 6.79
CA ILE A 203 -10.46 6.28 7.54
C ILE A 203 -10.99 4.86 7.32
N PHE A 204 -10.18 3.95 6.76
CA PHE A 204 -10.60 2.57 6.54
C PHE A 204 -10.70 1.82 7.86
N ASN A 205 -11.88 1.28 8.18
CA ASN A 205 -11.99 0.29 9.24
C ASN A 205 -11.41 -1.05 8.74
N PRO A 206 -10.30 -1.57 9.29
CA PRO A 206 -9.67 -2.79 8.79
C PRO A 206 -10.61 -4.00 8.81
N TYR A 207 -11.47 -4.12 9.84
CA TYR A 207 -12.44 -5.20 9.93
C TYR A 207 -13.48 -5.16 8.80
N GLU A 208 -13.99 -3.97 8.48
CA GLU A 208 -14.93 -3.81 7.37
C GLU A 208 -14.26 -4.03 6.01
N GLN A 209 -12.99 -3.65 5.86
CA GLN A 209 -12.23 -3.97 4.65
C GLN A 209 -12.05 -5.49 4.49
N GLN A 210 -11.70 -6.20 5.56
CA GLN A 210 -11.60 -7.66 5.54
C GLN A 210 -12.95 -8.30 5.23
N LYS A 211 -14.02 -7.93 5.94
CA LYS A 211 -15.37 -8.48 5.71
C LYS A 211 -15.81 -8.32 4.26
N LYS A 212 -15.45 -7.21 3.61
CA LYS A 212 -15.80 -6.92 2.23
C LYS A 212 -14.93 -7.66 1.21
N PHE A 213 -13.61 -7.73 1.43
CA PHE A 213 -12.65 -8.19 0.41
C PHE A 213 -12.02 -9.55 0.70
N ASP A 214 -12.22 -10.10 1.90
CA ASP A 214 -11.77 -11.42 2.33
C ASP A 214 -12.78 -12.03 3.32
N LYS A 215 -14.05 -12.10 2.90
CA LYS A 215 -15.20 -12.49 3.75
C LYS A 215 -14.99 -13.79 4.52
N PHE A 216 -14.31 -14.76 3.91
CA PHE A 216 -14.07 -16.09 4.49
C PHE A 216 -12.70 -16.23 5.19
N GLY A 217 -11.93 -15.13 5.22
CA GLY A 217 -10.58 -15.09 5.79
C GLY A 217 -9.57 -15.92 5.01
N THR A 218 -9.79 -16.19 3.72
CA THR A 218 -8.91 -17.06 2.91
C THR A 218 -7.54 -16.43 2.74
N TYR A 219 -7.48 -15.13 2.48
CA TYR A 219 -6.21 -14.40 2.39
C TYR A 219 -5.54 -14.29 3.76
N VAL A 220 -6.30 -13.94 4.80
CA VAL A 220 -5.77 -13.84 6.18
C VAL A 220 -5.19 -15.16 6.67
N LYS A 221 -5.90 -16.28 6.49
CA LYS A 221 -5.43 -17.62 6.88
C LYS A 221 -4.19 -18.08 6.12
N LYS A 222 -3.99 -17.61 4.89
CA LYS A 222 -2.80 -17.92 4.08
C LYS A 222 -1.54 -17.29 4.68
N TRP A 223 -1.65 -16.07 5.20
CA TRP A 223 -0.48 -15.27 5.59
C TRP A 223 -0.25 -15.19 7.10
N LEU A 224 -1.22 -15.58 7.92
CA LEU A 224 -1.08 -15.63 9.37
C LEU A 224 -0.87 -17.07 9.86
N PRO A 225 -0.12 -17.26 10.96
CA PRO A 225 0.07 -18.57 11.54
C PRO A 225 -1.25 -19.13 12.12
N ASN A 226 -1.33 -20.46 12.18
CA ASN A 226 -2.39 -21.14 12.91
C ASN A 226 -2.39 -20.69 14.38
N GLY A 227 -3.56 -20.29 14.89
CA GLY A 227 -3.71 -19.81 16.28
C GLY A 227 -3.35 -18.33 16.49
N TYR A 228 -3.26 -17.53 15.41
CA TYR A 228 -3.17 -16.08 15.50
C TYR A 228 -4.24 -15.51 16.46
N LYS A 229 -3.81 -14.63 17.38
CA LYS A 229 -4.69 -13.98 18.36
C LYS A 229 -4.83 -12.50 18.03
N GLU A 230 -6.07 -12.05 17.92
CA GLU A 230 -6.38 -10.64 17.75
C GLU A 230 -6.15 -9.89 19.07
N GLN A 231 -5.04 -9.15 19.13
CA GLN A 231 -4.71 -8.24 20.22
C GLN A 231 -4.34 -6.88 19.63
N PRO A 232 -5.34 -6.06 19.24
CA PRO A 232 -5.11 -4.77 18.60
C PRO A 232 -4.20 -3.87 19.43
N ILE A 233 -3.12 -3.36 18.81
CA ILE A 233 -2.19 -2.42 19.46
C ILE A 233 -2.80 -1.04 19.72
N VAL A 234 -3.96 -0.77 19.11
CA VAL A 234 -4.77 0.44 19.30
C VAL A 234 -6.23 0.11 19.04
N ASP A 235 -7.16 0.70 19.79
CA ASP A 235 -8.60 0.60 19.49
C ASP A 235 -8.97 1.43 18.24
N HIS A 236 -9.85 0.89 17.40
CA HIS A 236 -10.25 1.55 16.15
C HIS A 236 -10.99 2.87 16.39
N LYS A 237 -11.93 2.92 17.35
CA LYS A 237 -12.75 4.12 17.58
C LYS A 237 -11.87 5.25 18.12
N PHE A 238 -11.01 4.93 19.08
CA PHE A 238 -10.01 5.85 19.62
C PHE A 238 -9.07 6.37 18.53
N ALA A 239 -8.45 5.48 17.76
CA ALA A 239 -7.52 5.86 16.70
C ALA A 239 -8.17 6.74 15.63
N ARG A 240 -9.41 6.40 15.25
CA ARG A 240 -10.20 7.18 14.29
C ARG A 240 -10.47 8.59 14.80
N GLN A 241 -10.89 8.74 16.05
CA GLN A 241 -11.18 10.05 16.64
C GLN A 241 -9.92 10.92 16.68
N ARG A 242 -8.81 10.38 17.20
CA ARG A 242 -7.50 11.05 17.24
C ARG A 242 -7.04 11.53 15.86
N CYS A 243 -7.20 10.70 14.84
CA CYS A 243 -6.86 11.07 13.47
C CYS A 243 -7.70 12.25 12.97
N LEU A 244 -9.01 12.26 13.21
CA LEU A 244 -9.88 13.34 12.75
C LEU A 244 -9.52 14.66 13.42
N GLU A 245 -9.27 14.66 14.73
CA GLU A 245 -8.86 15.84 15.49
C GLU A 245 -7.52 16.39 14.97
N THR A 246 -6.49 15.54 14.88
CA THR A 246 -5.15 15.95 14.44
C THR A 246 -5.19 16.56 13.02
N TYR A 247 -5.88 15.92 12.09
CA TYR A 247 -5.96 16.45 10.73
C TYR A 247 -6.79 17.73 10.68
N LYS A 248 -7.90 17.82 11.43
CA LYS A 248 -8.72 19.03 11.51
C LYS A 248 -7.91 20.22 12.01
N GLU A 249 -7.09 20.04 13.04
CA GLU A 249 -6.19 21.08 13.56
C GLU A 249 -5.12 21.50 12.54
N ALA A 250 -4.62 20.56 11.74
CA ALA A 250 -3.57 20.85 10.77
C ALA A 250 -4.08 21.54 9.50
N VAL A 251 -5.26 21.15 9.00
CA VAL A 251 -5.74 21.53 7.66
C VAL A 251 -6.79 22.63 7.63
N ASN A 252 -7.34 22.98 8.80
CA ASN A 252 -8.08 24.22 9.02
C ASN A 252 -7.11 25.36 9.35
#